data_AF-A0A7D7ZJ55-F1
#
_entry.id   AF-A0A7D7ZJ55-F1
#
_cell.length_a   1.000
_cell.length_b   1.000
_cell.length_c   1.000
_cell.angle_alpha   90.00
_cell.angle_beta   90.00
_cell.angle_gamma   90.00
#
_symmetry.space_group_name_H-M   'P 1'
#
loop_
_entity.id
_entity.type
_entity.pdbx_description
1 polymer ?
#
loop_
_entity_poly.entity_id
_entity_poly.type
_entity_poly.pdbx_seq_one_letter_code
_entity_poly.pdbx_strand_id
1 'polypeptide(L)'
;MTRNPFPMISAAALTVLIPAAAFANFSVGDTLGTDLEEIRAKFEAQGYTVTEIEAEDGEIEVEYLMDGQEYEVTIASDTGTVVEIEAEDGDDDDDGEDDDE
;
A
#
# COMPACT_ATOMS: atom_id res chain seq x y z
N MET A 1 -8.64 7.03 -32.81
CA MET A 1 -8.86 6.19 -31.62
C MET A 1 -7.98 4.95 -31.74
N THR A 2 -6.72 5.06 -31.33
CA THR A 2 -5.71 4.00 -31.43
C THR A 2 -5.42 3.50 -30.03
N ARG A 3 -5.77 2.23 -29.80
CA ARG A 3 -5.68 1.53 -28.52
C ARG A 3 -4.20 1.29 -28.20
N ASN A 4 -3.69 1.86 -27.10
CA ASN A 4 -2.34 1.58 -26.60
C ASN A 4 -2.27 0.13 -26.09
N PRO A 5 -1.28 -0.68 -26.49
CA PRO A 5 -1.06 -1.99 -25.90
C PRO A 5 -0.13 -1.88 -24.68
N PHE A 6 -0.61 -2.34 -23.52
CA PHE A 6 0.21 -2.57 -22.33
C PHE A 6 1.22 -3.71 -22.60
N PRO A 7 2.53 -3.53 -22.35
CA PRO A 7 3.47 -4.64 -22.40
C PRO A 7 3.43 -5.44 -21.10
N MET A 8 3.02 -6.70 -21.25
CA MET A 8 3.21 -7.77 -20.27
C MET A 8 4.72 -8.00 -20.07
N ILE A 9 5.21 -7.94 -18.84
CA ILE A 9 6.57 -8.39 -18.49
C ILE A 9 6.46 -9.58 -17.55
N SER A 10 7.16 -10.63 -17.98
CA SER A 10 7.18 -11.99 -17.48
C SER A 10 7.50 -12.16 -16.00
N ALA A 11 6.84 -13.16 -15.43
CA ALA A 11 7.13 -13.77 -14.15
C ALA A 11 8.58 -14.28 -14.05
N ALA A 12 9.26 -13.87 -12.97
CA ALA A 12 10.42 -14.56 -12.41
C ALA A 12 10.06 -14.97 -10.97
N ALA A 13 9.56 -16.20 -10.79
CA ALA A 13 9.26 -16.76 -9.48
C ALA A 13 10.56 -17.21 -8.81
N LEU A 14 11.12 -16.36 -7.94
CA LEU A 14 12.19 -16.72 -7.02
C LEU A 14 11.55 -17.11 -5.68
N THR A 15 11.43 -18.40 -5.38
CA THR A 15 10.90 -18.85 -4.08
C THR A 15 11.96 -18.69 -3.01
N VAL A 16 12.01 -17.50 -2.41
CA VAL A 16 12.77 -17.26 -1.17
C VAL A 16 11.96 -17.88 -0.02
N LEU A 17 12.54 -18.89 0.63
CA LEU A 17 12.05 -19.40 1.91
C LEU A 17 12.48 -18.40 2.99
N ILE A 18 11.72 -17.32 3.17
CA ILE A 18 11.94 -16.36 4.25
C ILE A 18 11.46 -17.04 5.55
N PRO A 19 12.31 -17.19 6.59
CA PRO A 19 11.83 -17.62 7.90
C PRO A 19 10.75 -16.64 8.34
N ALA A 20 9.63 -17.14 8.85
CA ALA A 20 8.55 -16.33 9.42
C ALA A 20 9.06 -15.57 10.67
N ALA A 21 9.87 -14.54 10.44
CA ALA A 21 9.97 -13.42 11.34
C ALA A 21 8.57 -12.83 11.38
N ALA A 22 8.04 -12.59 12.57
CA ALA A 22 6.85 -11.78 12.71
C ALA A 22 7.14 -10.45 12.01
N PHE A 23 6.57 -10.26 10.81
CA PHE A 23 6.66 -9.01 10.09
C PHE A 23 6.05 -7.96 11.01
N ALA A 24 6.88 -7.03 11.44
CA ALA A 24 6.41 -5.92 12.24
C ALA A 24 5.66 -5.00 11.27
N ASN A 25 4.33 -5.14 11.21
CA ASN A 25 3.49 -4.18 10.52
C ASN A 25 3.86 -2.77 10.98
N PHE A 26 3.85 -1.80 10.06
CA PHE A 26 4.07 -0.40 10.41
C PHE A 26 3.07 0.04 11.47
N SER A 27 3.50 0.90 12.39
CA SER A 27 2.66 1.43 13.45
C SER A 27 2.73 2.96 13.46
N VAL A 28 1.65 3.60 13.91
CA VAL A 28 1.66 5.05 14.16
C VAL A 28 2.79 5.37 15.15
N GLY A 29 3.64 6.34 14.78
CA GLY A 29 4.85 6.71 15.50
C GLY A 29 6.14 6.06 15.02
N ASP A 30 6.10 5.11 14.08
CA ASP A 30 7.32 4.60 13.42
C ASP A 30 7.98 5.68 12.57
N THR A 31 9.32 5.68 12.53
CA THR A 31 10.08 6.56 11.64
C THR A 31 10.54 5.81 10.40
N LEU A 32 9.89 6.08 9.28
CA LEU A 32 10.18 5.46 7.98
C LEU A 32 11.15 6.29 7.13
N GLY A 33 11.28 7.58 7.44
CA GLY A 33 12.09 8.52 6.67
C GLY A 33 11.23 9.33 5.70
N THR A 34 11.88 10.09 4.83
CA THR A 34 11.22 11.04 3.91
C THR A 34 11.58 10.80 2.45
N ASP A 35 12.40 9.80 2.18
CA ASP A 35 12.80 9.41 0.82
C ASP A 35 11.80 8.40 0.27
N LEU A 36 11.16 8.73 -0.85
CA LEU A 36 10.08 7.91 -1.42
C LEU A 36 10.58 6.52 -1.87
N GLU A 37 11.79 6.44 -2.42
CA GLU A 37 12.35 5.15 -2.88
C GLU A 37 12.70 4.26 -1.69
N GLU A 38 13.27 4.82 -0.61
CA GLU A 38 13.53 4.08 0.63
C GLU A 38 12.26 3.64 1.33
N ILE A 39 11.23 4.51 1.38
CA ILE A 39 9.92 4.17 1.94
C ILE A 39 9.34 2.99 1.16
N ARG A 40 9.23 3.09 -0.16
CA ARG A 40 8.73 1.99 -1.00
C ARG A 40 9.49 0.68 -0.75
N ALA A 41 10.82 0.74 -0.72
CA ALA A 41 11.64 -0.45 -0.48
C ALA A 41 11.36 -1.11 0.87
N LYS A 42 11.02 -0.33 1.92
CA LYS A 42 10.62 -0.87 3.23
C LYS A 42 9.30 -1.62 3.16
N PHE A 43 8.31 -1.09 2.46
CA PHE A 43 7.02 -1.77 2.28
C PHE A 43 7.18 -3.06 1.47
N GLU A 44 7.90 -3.01 0.34
CA GLU A 44 8.18 -4.19 -0.48
C GLU A 44 9.00 -5.25 0.28
N ALA A 45 9.91 -4.83 1.17
CA ALA A 45 10.66 -5.74 2.04
C ALA A 45 9.79 -6.46 3.09
N GLN A 46 8.63 -5.89 3.46
CA GLN A 46 7.64 -6.55 4.31
C GLN A 46 6.75 -7.53 3.52
N GLY A 47 6.84 -7.52 2.19
CA GLY A 47 5.98 -8.32 1.31
C GLY A 47 4.70 -7.60 0.90
N TYR A 48 4.57 -6.30 1.20
CA TYR A 48 3.45 -5.48 0.72
C TYR A 48 3.68 -5.04 -0.73
N THR A 49 2.59 -4.80 -1.45
CA THR A 49 2.65 -4.22 -2.80
C THR A 49 2.26 -2.76 -2.73
N VAL A 50 3.21 -1.85 -2.95
CA VAL A 50 2.92 -0.40 -3.02
C VAL A 50 2.22 -0.11 -4.34
N THR A 51 1.01 0.45 -4.26
CA THR A 51 0.17 0.82 -5.41
C THR A 51 0.44 2.26 -5.83
N GLU A 52 0.55 3.17 -4.87
CA GLU A 52 0.81 4.60 -5.06
C GLU A 52 1.74 5.13 -3.96
N ILE A 53 2.53 6.15 -4.28
CA ILE A 53 3.28 6.93 -3.29
C ILE A 53 3.38 8.38 -3.75
N GLU A 54 2.85 9.28 -2.94
CA GLU A 54 2.77 10.71 -3.24
C GLU A 54 3.28 11.54 -2.07
N ALA A 55 3.69 12.77 -2.37
CA ALA A 55 4.18 13.70 -1.35
C ALA A 55 3.55 15.07 -1.58
N GLU A 56 2.54 15.39 -0.79
CA GLU A 56 1.69 16.59 -0.92
C GLU A 56 1.45 17.25 0.43
N ASP A 57 1.24 18.57 0.46
CA ASP A 57 0.94 19.39 1.65
C ASP A 57 1.81 19.20 2.92
N GLY A 58 3.00 18.61 2.78
CA GLY A 58 3.89 18.31 3.91
C GLY A 58 3.75 16.89 4.46
N GLU A 59 3.08 16.02 3.73
CA GLU A 59 2.79 14.64 4.04
C GLU A 59 3.32 13.74 2.91
N ILE A 60 3.58 12.48 3.23
CA ILE A 60 3.91 11.43 2.26
C ILE A 60 2.87 10.34 2.47
N GLU A 61 2.07 10.10 1.45
CA GLU A 61 0.99 9.11 1.45
C GLU A 61 1.50 7.87 0.72
N VAL A 62 1.30 6.70 1.33
CA VAL A 62 1.70 5.41 0.79
C VAL A 62 0.50 4.49 0.77
N GLU A 63 0.00 4.20 -0.42
CA GLU A 63 -1.03 3.19 -0.63
C GLU A 63 -0.38 1.84 -0.91
N TYR A 64 -0.87 0.80 -0.24
CA TYR A 64 -0.33 -0.55 -0.37
C TYR A 64 -1.36 -1.64 -0.12
N LEU A 65 -1.19 -2.75 -0.82
CA LEU A 65 -1.98 -3.95 -0.66
C LEU A 65 -1.31 -4.90 0.34
N MET A 66 -2.10 -5.31 1.34
CA MET A 66 -1.79 -6.37 2.30
C MET A 66 -2.95 -7.36 2.35
N ASP A 67 -2.67 -8.64 2.05
CA ASP A 67 -3.67 -9.72 2.07
C ASP A 67 -4.94 -9.46 1.22
N GLY A 68 -4.84 -8.61 0.19
CA GLY A 68 -5.94 -8.26 -0.70
C GLY A 68 -6.81 -7.08 -0.22
N GLN A 69 -6.46 -6.49 0.92
CA GLN A 69 -7.01 -5.25 1.44
C GLN A 69 -6.04 -4.09 1.11
N GLU A 70 -6.57 -2.97 0.64
CA GLU A 70 -5.81 -1.74 0.44
C GLU A 70 -5.74 -0.94 1.73
N TYR A 71 -4.58 -0.35 1.99
CA TYR A 71 -4.28 0.45 3.15
C TYR A 71 -3.53 1.71 2.72
N GLU A 72 -3.80 2.81 3.41
CA GLU A 72 -3.07 4.06 3.29
C GLU A 72 -2.24 4.28 4.56
N VAL A 73 -0.98 4.71 4.38
CA VAL A 73 -0.11 5.18 5.46
C VAL A 73 0.31 6.61 5.18
N THR A 74 -0.02 7.51 6.11
CA THR A 74 0.38 8.92 6.05
C THR A 74 1.62 9.13 6.91
N ILE A 75 2.64 9.78 6.34
CA ILE A 75 3.94 10.04 6.97
C ILE A 75 4.21 11.55 6.95
N ALA A 76 4.52 12.13 8.11
CA ALA A 76 4.91 13.54 8.18
C ALA A 76 6.23 13.77 7.42
N SER A 77 6.22 14.59 6.37
CA SER A 77 7.40 14.81 5.50
C SER A 77 8.55 15.55 6.21
N ASP A 78 8.28 16.22 7.34
CA ASP A 78 9.29 16.93 8.13
C ASP A 78 10.12 16.00 9.02
N THR A 79 9.53 14.91 9.50
CA THR A 79 10.18 13.98 10.44
C THR A 79 10.33 12.56 9.91
N GLY A 80 9.58 12.22 8.86
CA GLY A 80 9.46 10.85 8.35
C GLY A 80 8.71 9.91 9.29
N THR A 81 7.81 10.45 10.12
CA THR A 81 7.07 9.69 11.14
C THR A 81 5.70 9.31 10.62
N VAL A 82 5.28 8.06 10.79
CA VAL A 82 3.92 7.62 10.51
C VAL A 82 2.96 8.33 11.47
N VAL A 83 2.01 9.06 10.92
CA VAL A 83 1.00 9.80 11.69
C VAL A 83 -0.36 9.10 11.64
N GLU A 84 -0.65 8.37 10.57
CA GLU A 84 -1.93 7.72 10.33
C GLU A 84 -1.78 6.43 9.51
N ILE A 85 -2.66 5.47 9.76
CA ILE A 85 -2.79 4.23 8.99
C ILE A 85 -4.28 3.92 8.89
N GLU A 86 -4.83 3.93 7.69
CA GLU A 86 -6.24 3.63 7.43
C GLU A 86 -6.35 2.42 6.50
N ALA A 87 -7.38 1.60 6.69
CA ALA A 87 -7.77 0.63 5.69
C ALA A 87 -8.69 1.34 4.72
N GLU A 88 -8.45 1.22 3.41
CA GLU A 88 -9.41 1.69 2.43
C GLU A 88 -10.57 0.67 2.42
N ASP A 89 -11.62 0.95 3.18
CA ASP A 89 -12.87 0.21 3.10
C ASP A 89 -13.41 0.42 1.68
N GLY A 90 -13.11 -0.52 0.78
CA GLY A 90 -13.75 -0.57 -0.52
C GLY A 90 -15.25 -0.68 -0.25
N ASP A 91 -16.00 0.39 -0.54
CA ASP A 91 -17.46 0.45 -0.41
C ASP A 91 -18.07 -0.91 -0.82
N ASP A 92 -18.41 -1.72 0.18
CA ASP A 92 -19.34 -2.82 0.03
C ASP A 92 -20.68 -2.14 -0.31
N ASP A 93 -20.93 -1.93 -1.60
CA ASP A 93 -22.25 -1.72 -2.19
C ASP A 93 -23.09 -3.02 -1.97
N ASP A 94 -23.33 -3.38 -0.71
CA ASP A 94 -24.43 -4.21 -0.21
C ASP A 94 -25.45 -3.16 0.29
N ASP A 95 -26.73 -3.09 -0.05
CA ASP A 95 -27.65 -3.99 -0.71
C ASP A 95 -28.96 -3.19 -0.85
N GLY A 96 -29.73 -3.43 -1.92
CA GLY A 96 -31.02 -2.78 -2.12
C GLY A 96 -31.86 -3.44 -3.20
N GLU A 97 -31.74 -4.75 -3.38
CA GLU A 97 -32.78 -5.53 -4.06
C GLU A 97 -33.92 -5.79 -3.05
N ASP A 98 -34.78 -4.80 -2.84
CA ASP A 98 -36.12 -5.06 -2.29
C ASP A 98 -36.95 -5.76 -3.38
N ASP A 99 -36.92 -7.08 -3.31
CA ASP A 99 -37.72 -8.04 -4.09
C ASP A 99 -39.22 -7.78 -3.86
N ASP A 100 -39.95 -7.65 -4.97
CA ASP A 100 -41.39 -7.43 -5.05
C ASP A 100 -42.25 -8.51 -4.34
N GLU A 101 -43.29 -8.10 -3.59
CA GLU A 101 -44.46 -8.94 -3.25
C GLU A 101 -45.79 -8.22 -3.57
#